data_AF-A0A3D5MLE3-F1
#
_entry.id   AF-A0A3D5MLE3-F1
#
_cell.length_a   1.000
_cell.length_b   1.000
_cell.length_c   1.000
_cell.angle_alpha   90.00
_cell.angle_beta   90.00
_cell.angle_gamma   90.00
#
_symmetry.space_group_name_H-M   'P 1'
#
loop_
_entity.id
_entity.type
_entity.pdbx_description
1 polymer ?
#
loop_
_entity_poly.entity_id
_entity_poly.type
_entity_poly.pdbx_seq_one_letter_code
_entity_poly.pdbx_strand_id
1 'polypeptide(L)'
;MSLWSEPPSARLELPLRVTTGSEAETENLGRALARLLRPGDVVALTGPLGAGKTCFARGVVRGLRARGPVASPTFTLVRHYEGHLPVRHIDLYRLDPEDLEDLDWRELFYGEGVSVVEWADKADAVLPRRRYRVHITPVPGGDPDRRHVEIAGPPDVPREEAEPGHAPDEARRDHARDEAGPDAPRAEAARDGRLWRGPLPSDAGPGPGCVLGLDTSTEARSLALLSADEIVELTWDPHGGPLPAEDLSGAVRQLLALARRDLSEVELVAAAVGPGSFTGVKVGLAAAKALAYALGRPVLGVSTLDVLAAGALAEAPAALVLVDAKRGEVFGAAYGPDPDPLPLADRAGLRRVVGPARDVVRSLAAALRELPPAPPSVVGVAGSGARLYREEVSRTLEGLGAAWARTGCAASGGPVPAP
;
A
#
# COMPACT_ATOMS: atom_id res chain seq x y z
N MET A 1 35.87 48.03 -9.20
CA MET A 1 35.62 46.62 -9.54
C MET A 1 34.40 46.12 -8.76
N SER A 2 33.27 45.96 -9.43
CA SER A 2 32.21 45.04 -9.00
C SER A 2 31.52 44.57 -10.28
N LEU A 3 32.13 43.58 -10.93
CA LEU A 3 31.58 42.85 -12.06
C LEU A 3 30.80 41.66 -11.50
N TRP A 4 29.62 41.94 -10.94
CA TRP A 4 28.59 40.93 -10.68
C TRP A 4 27.31 41.44 -11.35
N SER A 5 27.32 41.43 -12.67
CA SER A 5 26.11 41.52 -13.47
C SER A 5 25.28 40.26 -13.23
N GLU A 6 24.07 40.42 -12.70
CA GLU A 6 23.06 39.37 -12.63
C GLU A 6 22.95 38.68 -14.01
N PRO A 7 22.88 37.34 -14.09
CA PRO A 7 22.69 36.69 -15.37
C PRO A 7 21.35 37.15 -15.95
N PRO A 8 21.28 37.43 -17.26
CA PRO A 8 20.09 37.98 -17.89
C PRO A 8 18.91 37.07 -17.58
N SER A 9 17.79 37.70 -17.22
CA SER A 9 16.48 37.08 -17.07
C SER A 9 16.00 36.52 -18.42
N ALA A 10 16.63 35.45 -18.89
CA ALA A 10 16.17 34.69 -20.03
C ALA A 10 14.81 34.12 -19.63
N ARG A 11 13.74 34.73 -20.16
CA ARG A 11 12.40 34.14 -20.09
C ARG A 11 12.48 32.80 -20.81
N LEU A 12 12.12 31.73 -20.11
CA LEU A 12 12.01 30.40 -20.71
C LEU A 12 10.78 30.42 -21.63
N GLU A 13 10.99 30.48 -22.95
CA GLU A 13 9.91 30.39 -23.92
C GLU A 13 9.59 28.92 -24.22
N LEU A 14 8.30 28.57 -24.23
CA LEU A 14 7.81 27.21 -24.44
C LEU A 14 6.97 27.14 -25.72
N PRO A 15 7.04 26.05 -26.51
CA PRO A 15 7.83 24.84 -26.25
C PRO A 15 9.34 25.05 -26.48
N LEU A 16 10.15 24.34 -25.69
CA LEU A 16 11.61 24.38 -25.74
C LEU A 16 12.16 23.00 -26.07
N ARG A 17 13.17 22.93 -26.93
CA ARG A 17 14.00 21.74 -27.15
C ARG A 17 15.46 22.11 -26.94
N VAL A 18 16.14 21.42 -26.04
CA VAL A 18 17.53 21.71 -25.69
C VAL A 18 18.30 20.42 -25.43
N THR A 19 19.60 20.44 -25.67
CA THR A 19 20.51 19.37 -25.22
C THR A 19 21.24 19.83 -23.98
N THR A 20 21.16 19.06 -22.90
CA THR A 20 22.00 19.25 -21.71
C THR A 20 23.21 18.33 -21.80
N GLY A 21 24.37 18.80 -21.34
CA GLY A 21 25.63 18.06 -21.32
C GLY A 21 26.03 17.52 -19.95
N SER A 22 25.25 17.81 -18.91
CA SER A 22 25.53 17.35 -17.54
C SER A 22 24.26 17.31 -16.69
N GLU A 23 24.37 16.63 -15.53
CA GLU A 23 23.35 16.72 -14.47
C GLU A 23 23.12 18.18 -14.04
N ALA A 24 24.19 18.96 -13.86
CA ALA A 24 24.08 20.36 -13.42
C ALA A 24 23.27 21.23 -14.41
N GLU A 25 23.47 21.03 -15.72
CA GLU A 25 22.67 21.71 -16.74
C GLU A 25 21.20 21.28 -16.72
N THR A 26 20.94 19.99 -16.51
CA THR A 26 19.58 19.44 -16.39
C THR A 26 18.85 19.98 -15.15
N GLU A 27 19.55 20.10 -14.02
CA GLU A 27 19.02 20.76 -12.83
C GLU A 27 18.74 22.25 -13.05
N ASN A 28 19.65 22.95 -13.72
CA ASN A 28 19.47 24.38 -14.01
C ASN A 28 18.25 24.62 -14.91
N LEU A 29 17.97 23.70 -15.84
CA LEU A 29 16.77 23.75 -16.67
C LEU A 29 15.49 23.55 -15.84
N GLY A 30 15.48 22.58 -14.91
CA GLY A 30 14.39 22.42 -13.94
C GLY A 30 14.19 23.66 -13.06
N ARG A 31 15.28 24.30 -12.63
CA ARG A 31 15.25 25.56 -11.86
C ARG A 31 14.70 26.72 -12.68
N ALA A 32 14.99 26.77 -13.98
CA ALA A 32 14.43 27.78 -14.88
C ALA A 32 12.91 27.60 -15.03
N LEU A 33 12.45 26.36 -15.23
CA LEU A 33 11.02 26.04 -15.31
C LEU A 33 10.28 26.42 -14.02
N ALA A 34 10.88 26.18 -12.84
CA ALA A 34 10.30 26.51 -11.54
C ALA A 34 9.85 27.97 -11.41
N ARG A 35 10.49 28.91 -12.12
CA ARG A 35 10.14 30.35 -12.08
C ARG A 35 8.81 30.67 -12.78
N LEU A 36 8.32 29.76 -13.62
CA LEU A 36 7.04 29.89 -14.32
C LEU A 36 5.88 29.23 -13.56
N LEU A 37 6.19 28.36 -12.58
CA LEU A 37 5.20 27.54 -11.90
C LEU A 37 4.38 28.36 -10.91
N ARG A 38 3.10 28.03 -10.83
CA ARG A 38 2.10 28.61 -9.95
C ARG A 38 1.49 27.51 -9.07
N PRO A 39 0.82 27.87 -7.96
CA PRO A 39 -0.04 26.95 -7.23
C PRO A 39 -0.96 26.14 -8.17
N GLY A 40 -1.03 24.83 -7.94
CA GLY A 40 -1.80 23.86 -8.72
C GLY A 40 -1.16 23.40 -10.03
N ASP A 41 0.01 23.91 -10.43
CA ASP A 41 0.66 23.44 -11.66
C ASP A 41 1.25 22.03 -11.49
N VAL A 42 1.06 21.21 -12.51
CA VAL A 42 1.62 19.86 -12.61
C VAL A 42 2.73 19.81 -13.66
N VAL A 43 3.89 19.25 -13.29
CA VAL A 43 5.04 19.00 -14.16
C VAL A 43 5.16 17.49 -14.38
N ALA A 44 4.75 17.03 -15.56
CA ALA A 44 4.79 15.63 -15.98
C ALA A 44 6.13 15.31 -16.66
N LEU A 45 6.94 14.46 -16.03
CA LEU A 45 8.26 14.04 -16.50
C LEU A 45 8.19 12.61 -17.09
N THR A 46 8.62 12.45 -18.34
CA THR A 46 8.66 11.16 -19.04
C THR A 46 10.02 10.91 -19.68
N GLY A 47 10.36 9.64 -19.91
CA GLY A 47 11.65 9.23 -20.47
C GLY A 47 12.16 7.91 -19.89
N PRO A 48 13.13 7.23 -20.52
CA PRO A 48 13.62 5.93 -20.07
C PRO A 48 14.31 5.99 -18.69
N LEU A 49 14.59 4.82 -18.12
CA LEU A 49 15.38 4.71 -16.88
C LEU A 49 16.75 5.36 -17.08
N GLY A 50 17.22 6.12 -16.09
CA GLY A 50 18.50 6.84 -16.18
C GLY A 50 18.49 8.10 -17.07
N ALA A 51 17.34 8.48 -17.65
CA ALA A 51 17.26 9.67 -18.50
C ALA A 51 17.53 11.00 -17.76
N GLY A 52 17.46 11.03 -16.42
CA GLY A 52 17.69 12.26 -15.64
C GLY A 52 16.41 12.96 -15.17
N LYS A 53 15.27 12.26 -15.13
CA LYS A 53 13.99 12.77 -14.59
C LYS A 53 14.14 13.31 -13.15
N THR A 54 14.71 12.51 -12.24
CA THR A 54 15.00 12.96 -10.86
C THR A 54 15.96 14.14 -10.80
N CYS A 55 16.93 14.22 -11.72
CA CYS A 55 17.85 15.35 -11.83
C CYS A 55 17.08 16.64 -12.18
N PHE A 56 16.18 16.56 -13.17
CA PHE A 56 15.29 17.67 -13.52
C PHE A 56 14.35 18.04 -12.36
N ALA A 57 13.71 17.06 -11.71
CA ALA A 57 12.83 17.27 -10.56
C ALA A 57 13.55 17.98 -9.41
N ARG A 58 14.80 17.58 -9.12
CA ARG A 58 15.68 18.25 -8.15
C ARG A 58 15.93 19.71 -8.51
N GLY A 59 16.11 20.01 -9.79
CA GLY A 59 16.15 21.38 -10.30
C GLY A 59 14.89 22.18 -9.97
N VAL A 60 13.72 21.60 -10.23
CA VAL A 60 12.41 22.22 -9.94
C VAL A 60 12.25 22.50 -8.44
N VAL A 61 12.43 21.48 -7.60
CA VAL A 61 12.30 21.56 -6.14
C VAL A 61 13.25 22.63 -5.56
N ARG A 62 14.51 22.65 -6.01
CA ARG A 62 15.48 23.68 -5.61
C ARG A 62 15.12 25.08 -6.12
N GLY A 63 14.56 25.18 -7.33
CA GLY A 63 14.10 26.44 -7.89
C GLY A 63 12.93 27.06 -7.13
N LEU A 64 12.07 26.21 -6.55
CA LEU A 64 11.01 26.60 -5.61
C LEU A 64 11.52 26.84 -4.19
N ARG A 65 12.84 26.91 -3.98
CA ARG A 65 13.50 27.25 -2.70
C ARG A 65 13.20 26.28 -1.56
N ALA A 66 12.91 25.02 -1.88
CA ALA A 66 12.71 24.01 -0.86
C ALA A 66 14.02 23.64 -0.14
N ARG A 67 13.93 23.35 1.16
CA ARG A 67 15.07 23.00 2.02
C ARG A 67 15.28 21.47 2.07
N GLY A 68 16.54 21.06 2.28
CA GLY A 68 16.92 19.66 2.48
C GLY A 68 17.31 18.89 1.22
N PRO A 69 17.76 17.62 1.38
CA PRO A 69 18.18 16.80 0.25
C PRO A 69 16.98 16.35 -0.60
N VAL A 70 17.09 16.56 -1.91
CA VAL A 70 16.12 16.06 -2.90
C VAL A 70 16.63 14.76 -3.47
N ALA A 71 15.89 13.68 -3.28
CA ALA A 71 16.22 12.35 -3.78
C ALA A 71 14.97 11.70 -4.35
N SER A 72 15.17 10.74 -5.24
CA SER A 72 14.05 10.09 -5.92
C SER A 72 13.08 9.44 -4.92
N PRO A 73 11.77 9.71 -5.03
CA PRO A 73 10.75 9.06 -4.22
C PRO A 73 10.38 7.66 -4.74
N THR A 74 11.16 7.03 -5.62
CA THR A 74 10.86 5.70 -6.21
C THR A 74 10.43 4.63 -5.19
N PHE A 75 10.92 4.69 -3.94
CA PHE A 75 10.53 3.78 -2.85
C PHE A 75 9.45 4.34 -1.91
N THR A 76 9.28 5.66 -1.86
CA THR A 76 8.29 6.32 -0.99
C THR A 76 7.03 6.73 -1.74
N LEU A 77 7.01 6.54 -3.06
CA LEU A 77 6.04 7.02 -4.05
C LEU A 77 5.95 8.55 -4.14
N VAL A 78 5.85 9.22 -2.99
CA VAL A 78 5.78 10.67 -2.85
C VAL A 78 6.80 11.17 -1.84
N ARG A 79 7.30 12.39 -2.06
CA ARG A 79 8.00 13.22 -1.08
C ARG A 79 7.43 14.63 -1.08
N HIS A 80 7.28 15.19 0.11
CA HIS A 80 6.83 16.56 0.30
C HIS A 80 8.03 17.43 0.63
N TYR A 81 8.05 18.61 0.02
CA TYR A 81 9.09 19.60 0.21
C TYR A 81 8.46 20.95 0.51
N GLU A 82 8.86 21.55 1.62
CA GLU A 82 8.47 22.91 1.98
C GLU A 82 9.41 23.90 1.31
N GLY A 83 8.86 24.71 0.40
CA GLY A 83 9.54 25.78 -0.30
C GLY A 83 8.67 27.04 -0.40
N HIS A 84 9.02 27.95 -1.29
CA HIS A 84 8.19 29.11 -1.61
C HIS A 84 6.79 28.69 -2.10
N LEU A 85 6.72 27.58 -2.83
CA LEU A 85 5.51 26.79 -3.04
C LEU A 85 5.78 25.39 -2.49
N PRO A 86 4.83 24.75 -1.78
CA PRO A 86 4.94 23.34 -1.42
C PRO A 86 5.13 22.49 -2.68
N VAL A 87 6.05 21.53 -2.65
CA VAL A 87 6.28 20.63 -3.79
C VAL A 87 5.99 19.20 -3.39
N ARG A 88 5.13 18.54 -4.15
CA ARG A 88 4.97 17.08 -4.13
C ARG A 88 5.79 16.49 -5.26
N HIS A 89 6.82 15.73 -4.91
CA HIS A 89 7.62 14.98 -5.88
C HIS A 89 7.13 13.54 -5.87
N ILE A 90 6.63 13.06 -6.99
CA ILE A 90 5.95 11.78 -7.16
C ILE A 90 6.71 10.97 -8.19
N ASP A 91 6.89 9.67 -7.97
CA ASP A 91 7.55 8.76 -8.92
C ASP A 91 6.72 7.49 -9.11
N LEU A 92 6.10 7.37 -10.29
CA LEU A 92 5.20 6.27 -10.65
C LEU A 92 5.95 5.07 -11.26
N TYR A 93 7.29 5.04 -11.26
CA TYR A 93 8.07 3.96 -11.87
C TYR A 93 7.62 2.56 -11.45
N ARG A 94 7.23 2.41 -10.17
CA ARG A 94 6.84 1.13 -9.57
C ARG A 94 5.34 0.88 -9.49
N LEU A 95 4.54 1.83 -9.92
CA LEU A 95 3.08 1.75 -9.85
C LEU A 95 2.56 1.28 -11.21
N ASP A 96 1.64 0.32 -11.23
CA ASP A 96 0.95 -0.03 -12.45
C ASP A 96 -0.26 0.90 -12.66
N PRO A 97 -0.70 1.15 -13.91
CA PRO A 97 -1.83 2.06 -14.17
C PRO A 97 -3.13 1.69 -13.45
N GLU A 98 -3.32 0.42 -13.16
CA GLU A 98 -4.48 -0.11 -12.43
C GLU A 98 -4.42 0.26 -10.94
N ASP A 99 -3.23 0.22 -10.32
CA ASP A 99 -3.01 0.60 -8.91
C ASP A 99 -3.18 2.11 -8.65
N LEU A 100 -3.25 2.94 -9.71
CA LEU A 100 -3.50 4.39 -9.59
C LEU A 100 -4.93 4.69 -9.15
N GLU A 101 -5.90 3.82 -9.47
CA GLU A 101 -7.30 3.98 -9.03
C GLU A 101 -7.47 3.73 -7.53
N ASP A 102 -6.61 2.89 -6.95
CA ASP A 102 -6.60 2.53 -5.53
C ASP A 102 -5.92 3.59 -4.64
N LEU A 103 -5.15 4.48 -5.25
CA LEU A 103 -4.62 5.67 -4.62
C LEU A 103 -5.63 6.80 -4.79
N ASP A 104 -5.83 7.64 -3.77
CA ASP A 104 -6.51 8.91 -3.96
C ASP A 104 -5.61 9.82 -4.84
N TRP A 105 -5.59 9.53 -6.14
CA TRP A 105 -4.77 10.20 -7.14
C TRP A 105 -5.15 11.67 -7.26
N ARG A 106 -6.38 12.03 -6.83
CA ARG A 106 -6.83 13.41 -6.75
C ARG A 106 -6.06 14.14 -5.66
N GLU A 107 -6.00 13.60 -4.44
CA GLU A 107 -5.15 14.19 -3.40
C GLU A 107 -3.65 14.11 -3.75
N LEU A 108 -3.25 13.06 -4.46
CA LEU A 108 -1.86 12.83 -4.86
C LEU A 108 -1.36 13.91 -5.82
N PHE A 109 -2.11 14.18 -6.89
CA PHE A 109 -1.69 15.10 -7.96
C PHE A 109 -2.17 16.52 -7.76
N TYR A 110 -3.31 16.72 -7.09
CA TYR A 110 -4.01 17.99 -6.99
C TYR A 110 -3.86 18.56 -5.58
N GLY A 111 -3.44 19.81 -5.48
CA GLY A 111 -3.49 20.56 -4.23
C GLY A 111 -2.83 21.92 -4.38
N GLU A 112 -2.67 22.62 -3.27
CA GLU A 112 -2.30 24.05 -3.25
C GLU A 112 -0.84 24.33 -3.68
N GLY A 113 -0.01 23.28 -3.79
CA GLY A 113 1.39 23.35 -4.20
C GLY A 113 1.63 23.06 -5.68
N VAL A 114 2.85 22.64 -6.00
CA VAL A 114 3.27 22.15 -7.32
C VAL A 114 3.49 20.64 -7.24
N SER A 115 2.99 19.91 -8.24
CA SER A 115 3.22 18.46 -8.35
C SER A 115 4.24 18.18 -9.45
N VAL A 116 5.31 17.44 -9.13
CA VAL A 116 6.33 16.99 -10.08
C VAL A 116 6.24 15.47 -10.17
N VAL A 117 5.78 14.94 -11.31
CA VAL A 117 5.43 13.53 -11.48
C VAL A 117 6.40 12.86 -12.45
N GLU A 118 7.24 11.96 -11.96
CA GLU A 118 8.07 11.08 -12.79
C GLU A 118 7.27 9.87 -13.30
N TRP A 119 7.57 9.45 -14.53
CA TRP A 119 6.84 8.38 -15.23
C TRP A 119 5.36 8.70 -15.39
N ALA A 120 5.09 9.98 -15.68
CA ALA A 120 3.75 10.53 -15.81
C ALA A 120 2.91 9.87 -16.91
N ASP A 121 3.53 9.22 -17.88
CA ASP A 121 2.88 8.42 -18.93
C ASP A 121 2.00 7.31 -18.37
N LYS A 122 2.32 6.78 -17.18
CA LYS A 122 1.49 5.77 -16.51
C LYS A 122 0.18 6.30 -15.95
N ALA A 123 0.07 7.61 -15.74
CA ALA A 123 -1.10 8.29 -15.19
C ALA A 123 -1.74 9.26 -16.20
N ASP A 124 -1.45 9.12 -17.50
CA ASP A 124 -1.82 10.12 -18.51
C ASP A 124 -3.34 10.37 -18.56
N ALA A 125 -4.13 9.32 -18.29
CA ALA A 125 -5.59 9.35 -18.24
C ALA A 125 -6.18 10.16 -17.06
N VAL A 126 -5.45 10.24 -15.93
CA VAL A 126 -5.93 10.88 -14.69
C VAL A 126 -5.21 12.19 -14.37
N LEU A 127 -4.07 12.46 -15.00
CA LEU A 127 -3.35 13.72 -14.88
C LEU A 127 -4.15 14.88 -15.52
N PRO A 128 -4.05 16.11 -14.97
CA PRO A 128 -4.79 17.25 -15.48
C PRO A 128 -4.40 17.55 -16.92
N ARG A 129 -5.38 18.00 -17.72
CA ARG A 129 -5.12 18.42 -19.12
C ARG A 129 -4.15 19.59 -19.16
N ARG A 130 -4.26 20.50 -18.19
CA ARG A 130 -3.38 21.65 -18.02
C ARG A 130 -2.13 21.27 -17.22
N ARG A 131 -1.11 20.77 -17.92
CA ARG A 131 0.18 20.36 -17.32
C ARG A 131 1.38 20.78 -18.17
N TYR A 132 2.51 21.04 -17.52
CA TYR A 132 3.80 21.11 -18.20
C TYR A 132 4.24 19.69 -18.53
N ARG A 133 4.68 19.46 -19.77
CA ARG A 133 5.20 18.16 -20.22
C ARG A 133 6.69 18.29 -20.44
N VAL A 134 7.47 17.42 -19.81
CA VAL A 134 8.92 17.36 -19.96
C VAL A 134 9.29 15.95 -20.39
N HIS A 135 9.83 15.81 -21.60
CA HIS A 135 10.33 14.56 -22.11
C HIS A 135 11.86 14.58 -22.13
N ILE A 136 12.50 13.57 -21.53
CA ILE A 136 13.95 13.49 -21.44
C ILE A 136 14.43 12.17 -22.04
N THR A 137 15.35 12.24 -23.01
CA THR A 137 15.93 11.04 -23.64
C THR A 137 17.46 11.14 -23.72
N PRO A 138 18.18 10.02 -23.65
CA PRO A 138 19.60 9.97 -24.02
C PRO A 138 19.82 10.43 -25.47
N VAL A 139 20.98 11.00 -25.77
CA VAL A 139 21.40 11.29 -27.15
C VAL A 139 21.94 9.98 -27.78
N PRO A 140 21.32 9.43 -28.83
CA PRO A 140 21.79 8.19 -29.45
C PRO A 140 23.22 8.33 -30.01
N GLY A 141 24.11 7.39 -29.68
CA GLY A 141 25.50 7.40 -30.15
C GLY A 141 26.35 8.57 -29.64
N GLY A 142 25.84 9.36 -28.70
CA GLY A 142 26.53 10.49 -28.08
C GLY A 142 27.14 10.14 -26.73
N ASP A 143 27.74 11.16 -26.12
CA ASP A 143 28.26 11.11 -24.75
C ASP A 143 27.16 10.68 -23.75
N PRO A 144 27.43 9.69 -22.86
CA PRO A 144 26.47 9.17 -21.89
C PRO A 144 25.96 10.20 -20.87
N ASP A 145 26.54 11.39 -20.78
CA ASP A 145 26.05 12.48 -19.93
C ASP A 145 25.13 13.46 -20.66
N ARG A 146 25.01 13.35 -21.99
CA ARG A 146 24.14 14.23 -22.80
C ARG A 146 22.70 13.76 -22.86
N ARG A 147 21.75 14.68 -22.73
CA ARG A 147 20.30 14.41 -22.83
C ARG A 147 19.63 15.37 -23.79
N HIS A 148 18.67 14.89 -24.58
CA HIS A 148 17.68 15.76 -25.21
C HIS A 148 16.54 15.99 -24.22
N VAL A 149 16.20 17.26 -23.97
CA VAL A 149 15.08 17.66 -23.12
C VAL A 149 14.10 18.48 -23.95
N GLU A 150 12.86 18.02 -24.02
CA GLU A 150 11.74 18.76 -24.61
C GLU A 150 10.78 19.21 -23.51
N ILE A 151 10.46 20.50 -23.47
CA ILE A 151 9.52 21.08 -22.50
C ILE A 151 8.38 21.74 -23.27
N ALA A 152 7.15 21.35 -22.99
CA ALA A 152 5.95 22.02 -23.47
C ALA A 152 5.18 22.61 -22.29
N GLY A 153 4.71 23.86 -22.46
CA GLY A 153 3.82 24.50 -21.50
C GLY A 153 2.43 23.84 -21.49
N PRO A 154 1.62 24.12 -20.46
CA PRO A 154 0.22 23.74 -20.48
C PRO A 154 -0.51 24.37 -21.68
N PRO A 155 -1.48 23.68 -22.28
CA PRO A 155 -2.32 24.26 -23.33
C PRO A 155 -3.09 25.49 -22.79
N ASP A 156 -3.42 26.41 -23.69
CA ASP A 156 -4.15 27.64 -23.37
C ASP A 156 -5.65 27.34 -23.21
N VAL A 157 -6.00 26.74 -22.07
CA VAL A 157 -7.37 26.35 -21.70
C VAL A 157 -7.69 27.00 -20.34
N PRO A 158 -8.89 27.59 -20.16
CA PRO A 158 -9.30 28.16 -18.88
C PRO A 158 -9.19 27.13 -17.74
N ARG A 159 -8.71 27.57 -16.56
CA ARG A 159 -8.41 26.69 -15.43
C ARG A 159 -9.62 25.92 -14.89
N GLU A 160 -10.82 26.49 -15.03
CA GLU A 160 -12.09 25.90 -14.58
C GLU A 160 -12.54 24.70 -15.43
N GLU A 161 -12.05 24.58 -16.68
CA GLU A 161 -12.42 23.51 -17.62
C GLU A 161 -11.35 22.40 -17.72
N ALA A 162 -10.23 22.53 -17.00
CA ALA A 162 -9.06 21.69 -17.14
C ALA A 162 -9.07 20.41 -16.27
N GLU A 163 -10.06 20.26 -15.38
CA GLU A 163 -10.25 19.09 -14.54
C GLU A 163 -11.23 18.09 -15.18
N PRO A 164 -10.95 16.77 -15.12
CA PRO A 164 -11.96 15.76 -15.40
C PRO A 164 -13.03 15.76 -14.29
N GLY A 165 -14.10 16.53 -14.51
CA GLY A 165 -15.39 16.44 -13.80
C GLY A 165 -15.38 16.82 -12.33
N HIS A 166 -15.53 18.12 -12.04
CA HIS A 166 -15.83 18.63 -10.70
C HIS A 166 -17.33 18.97 -10.63
N ALA A 167 -18.11 18.21 -9.84
CA ALA A 167 -19.37 18.70 -9.30
C ALA A 167 -19.07 19.26 -7.91
N PRO A 168 -19.53 20.47 -7.55
CA PRO A 168 -19.20 21.09 -6.28
C PRO A 168 -19.82 20.35 -5.10
N ASP A 169 -18.99 20.12 -4.08
CA ASP A 169 -19.30 19.42 -2.83
C ASP A 169 -20.06 20.35 -1.87
N GLU A 170 -21.37 20.48 -2.08
CA GLU A 170 -22.30 21.14 -1.16
C GLU A 170 -23.53 20.26 -0.90
N ALA A 171 -23.34 19.04 -0.38
CA ALA A 171 -24.49 18.23 0.06
C ALA A 171 -24.14 17.12 1.06
N ARG A 172 -23.47 17.41 2.19
CA ARG A 172 -23.48 16.51 3.36
C ARG A 172 -23.52 17.28 4.67
N ARG A 173 -24.65 17.94 4.92
CA ARG A 173 -25.15 18.21 6.28
C ARG A 173 -26.59 17.77 6.37
N ASP A 174 -26.91 17.27 7.55
CA ASP A 174 -28.22 16.81 8.03
C ASP A 174 -28.62 15.40 7.58
N HIS A 175 -28.59 14.45 8.53
CA HIS A 175 -29.79 13.82 9.08
C HIS A 175 -29.49 13.27 10.48
N ALA A 176 -30.26 13.77 11.44
CA ALA A 176 -30.29 13.40 12.86
C ALA A 176 -31.01 12.03 13.03
N ARG A 177 -30.55 11.17 13.94
CA ARG A 177 -31.13 10.79 15.25
C ARG A 177 -32.50 10.07 15.24
N ASP A 178 -32.56 9.10 16.16
CA ASP A 178 -33.70 8.34 16.73
C ASP A 178 -34.11 7.09 15.91
N GLU A 179 -34.29 5.87 16.47
CA GLU A 179 -34.80 5.46 17.78
C GLU A 179 -34.15 4.15 18.33
N ALA A 180 -34.32 3.93 19.64
CA ALA A 180 -33.84 2.79 20.42
C ALA A 180 -34.89 1.67 20.58
N GLY A 181 -34.44 0.46 20.92
CA GLY A 181 -35.29 -0.61 21.48
C GLY A 181 -34.48 -1.85 21.89
N PRO A 182 -34.55 -2.31 23.16
CA PRO A 182 -33.75 -3.42 23.68
C PRO A 182 -34.48 -4.76 23.51
N ASP A 183 -33.76 -5.80 23.09
CA ASP A 183 -33.95 -7.19 23.55
C ASP A 183 -32.88 -8.09 22.91
N ALA A 184 -32.16 -8.84 23.75
CA ALA A 184 -31.31 -9.96 23.35
C ALA A 184 -32.13 -11.27 23.43
N PRO A 185 -31.64 -12.48 23.06
CA PRO A 185 -30.38 -12.84 22.40
C PRO A 185 -30.56 -13.87 21.25
N ARG A 186 -29.77 -13.81 20.16
CA ARG A 186 -29.41 -14.99 19.35
C ARG A 186 -28.04 -14.81 18.72
N ALA A 187 -27.22 -15.85 18.79
CA ALA A 187 -25.91 -15.92 18.15
C ALA A 187 -26.08 -15.79 16.62
N GLU A 188 -25.78 -14.62 16.07
CA GLU A 188 -25.78 -14.36 14.63
C GLU A 188 -24.43 -14.77 14.04
N ALA A 189 -24.30 -16.05 13.73
CA ALA A 189 -23.23 -16.55 12.88
C ALA A 189 -23.56 -16.24 11.42
N ALA A 190 -23.29 -15.01 10.98
CA ALA A 190 -23.23 -14.69 9.56
C ALA A 190 -21.75 -14.48 9.18
N ARG A 191 -21.09 -15.52 8.63
CA ARG A 191 -19.78 -15.41 7.97
C ARG A 191 -19.94 -14.66 6.63
N ASP A 192 -20.54 -13.47 6.64
CA ASP A 192 -20.79 -12.65 5.44
C ASP A 192 -19.59 -11.74 5.11
N GLY A 193 -18.39 -12.15 5.54
CA GLY A 193 -17.10 -11.55 5.20
C GLY A 193 -16.80 -10.17 5.82
N ARG A 194 -17.70 -9.60 6.63
CA ARG A 194 -17.55 -8.23 7.16
C ARG A 194 -17.49 -8.11 8.69
N LEU A 195 -18.16 -9.01 9.40
CA LEU A 195 -18.21 -9.01 10.86
C LEU A 195 -18.18 -10.46 11.34
N TRP A 196 -17.33 -10.74 12.32
CA TRP A 196 -17.31 -12.02 13.02
C TRP A 196 -17.28 -11.79 14.54
N ARG A 197 -17.93 -12.68 15.28
CA ARG A 197 -17.96 -12.68 16.74
C ARG A 197 -17.95 -14.12 17.22
N GLY A 198 -17.09 -14.41 18.19
CA GLY A 198 -16.98 -15.76 18.74
C GLY A 198 -16.28 -15.83 20.09
N PRO A 199 -16.34 -17.00 20.74
CA PRO A 199 -15.63 -17.22 22.00
C PRO A 199 -14.11 -17.24 21.78
N LEU A 200 -13.36 -17.07 22.87
CA LEU A 200 -11.92 -17.32 22.87
C LEU A 200 -11.61 -18.78 22.47
N PRO A 201 -10.50 -19.03 21.77
CA PRO A 201 -9.97 -20.38 21.58
C PRO A 201 -9.80 -21.11 22.91
N SER A 202 -10.15 -22.41 22.96
CA SER A 202 -10.13 -23.20 24.20
C SER A 202 -8.75 -23.39 24.83
N ASP A 203 -7.70 -23.11 24.07
CA ASP A 203 -6.27 -23.15 24.42
C ASP A 203 -5.69 -21.76 24.76
N ALA A 204 -6.50 -20.70 24.67
CA ALA A 204 -6.11 -19.40 25.17
C ALA A 204 -5.85 -19.52 26.69
N GLY A 205 -4.61 -19.24 27.11
CA GLY A 205 -4.24 -19.15 28.53
C GLY A 205 -5.06 -18.08 29.27
N PRO A 206 -4.77 -17.78 30.55
CA PRO A 206 -5.43 -16.65 31.24
C PRO A 206 -5.28 -15.40 30.36
N GLY A 207 -6.39 -14.98 29.74
CA GLY A 207 -6.37 -14.08 28.61
C GLY A 207 -5.79 -12.72 29.00
N PRO A 208 -5.09 -12.04 28.07
CA PRO A 208 -4.74 -10.65 28.30
C PRO A 208 -6.01 -9.83 28.56
N GLY A 209 -5.87 -8.64 29.16
CA GLY A 209 -6.95 -7.65 29.13
C GLY A 209 -7.33 -7.27 27.69
N CYS A 210 -8.12 -6.22 27.52
CA CYS A 210 -8.66 -5.87 26.20
C CYS A 210 -7.53 -5.56 25.18
N VAL A 211 -7.43 -6.33 24.09
CA VAL A 211 -6.41 -6.15 23.04
C VAL A 211 -7.07 -5.73 21.74
N LEU A 212 -6.61 -4.63 21.15
CA LEU A 212 -7.02 -4.16 19.83
C LEU A 212 -5.99 -4.60 18.78
N GLY A 213 -6.38 -5.49 17.87
CA GLY A 213 -5.61 -5.93 16.72
C GLY A 213 -5.96 -5.15 15.45
N LEU A 214 -4.96 -4.80 14.65
CA LEU A 214 -5.11 -4.12 13.36
C LEU A 214 -4.24 -4.79 12.28
N ASP A 215 -4.86 -5.16 11.16
CA ASP A 215 -4.14 -5.60 9.96
C ASP A 215 -4.64 -4.84 8.73
N THR A 216 -3.74 -4.06 8.14
CA THR A 216 -3.95 -3.35 6.88
C THR A 216 -2.89 -3.74 5.85
N SER A 217 -2.15 -4.81 6.10
CA SER A 217 -1.02 -5.25 5.28
C SER A 217 -1.44 -6.00 4.02
N THR A 218 -2.67 -6.50 3.96
CA THR A 218 -3.25 -7.17 2.79
C THR A 218 -4.40 -6.37 2.19
N GLU A 219 -4.99 -6.86 1.09
CA GLU A 219 -6.15 -6.24 0.42
C GLU A 219 -7.37 -6.18 1.35
N ALA A 220 -7.57 -7.23 2.16
CA ALA A 220 -8.57 -7.21 3.22
C ALA A 220 -7.99 -6.47 4.42
N ARG A 221 -8.68 -5.42 4.86
CA ARG A 221 -8.37 -4.74 6.12
C ARG A 221 -9.20 -5.35 7.23
N SER A 222 -8.57 -5.58 8.37
CA SER A 222 -9.26 -6.13 9.53
C SER A 222 -8.86 -5.43 10.82
N LEU A 223 -9.83 -5.35 11.71
CA LEU A 223 -9.66 -5.00 13.10
C LEU A 223 -10.23 -6.14 13.94
N ALA A 224 -9.59 -6.44 15.06
CA ALA A 224 -10.14 -7.40 16.03
C ALA A 224 -10.03 -6.83 17.43
N LEU A 225 -11.04 -7.08 18.26
CA LEU A 225 -11.00 -6.80 19.69
C LEU A 225 -11.07 -8.13 20.44
N LEU A 226 -9.99 -8.45 21.13
CA LEU A 226 -9.93 -9.56 22.07
C LEU A 226 -10.34 -9.03 23.45
N SER A 227 -11.30 -9.69 24.08
CA SER A 227 -11.72 -9.45 25.47
C SER A 227 -11.66 -10.75 26.27
N ALA A 228 -11.92 -10.68 27.58
CA ALA A 228 -11.83 -11.83 28.48
C ALA A 228 -12.74 -13.01 28.11
N ASP A 229 -13.80 -12.75 27.35
CA ASP A 229 -14.88 -13.70 27.04
C ASP A 229 -15.09 -13.90 25.53
N GLU A 230 -14.55 -13.02 24.69
CA GLU A 230 -14.87 -13.02 23.26
C GLU A 230 -13.82 -12.37 22.37
N ILE A 231 -13.95 -12.64 21.08
CA ILE A 231 -13.31 -11.92 19.99
C ILE A 231 -14.41 -11.35 19.11
N VAL A 232 -14.27 -10.06 18.78
CA VAL A 232 -15.06 -9.41 17.73
C VAL A 232 -14.11 -8.98 16.63
N GLU A 233 -14.39 -9.33 15.39
CA GLU A 233 -13.59 -8.98 14.23
C GLU A 233 -14.44 -8.19 13.24
N LEU A 234 -13.90 -7.09 12.74
CA LEU A 234 -14.46 -6.31 11.65
C LEU A 234 -13.50 -6.36 10.47
N THR A 235 -13.96 -6.87 9.34
CA THR A 235 -13.17 -6.98 8.11
C THR A 235 -13.86 -6.20 6.99
N TRP A 236 -13.10 -5.49 6.16
CA TRP A 236 -13.67 -4.75 5.04
C TRP A 236 -12.70 -4.65 3.87
N ASP A 237 -13.31 -4.48 2.69
CA ASP A 237 -12.62 -4.24 1.43
C ASP A 237 -12.58 -2.73 1.16
N PRO A 238 -11.40 -2.13 0.85
CA PRO A 238 -11.29 -0.76 0.35
C PRO A 238 -12.25 -0.40 -0.80
N HIS A 239 -12.57 -1.37 -1.67
CA HIS A 239 -13.18 -1.13 -2.98
C HIS A 239 -14.67 -1.49 -3.05
N GLY A 240 -15.29 -1.89 -1.93
CA GLY A 240 -16.70 -2.33 -1.94
C GLY A 240 -17.44 -2.31 -0.59
N GLY A 241 -16.84 -1.74 0.45
CA GLY A 241 -17.43 -1.62 1.80
C GLY A 241 -18.08 -0.27 2.10
N PRO A 242 -18.92 -0.17 3.15
CA PRO A 242 -19.52 1.10 3.59
C PRO A 242 -18.52 2.04 4.29
N LEU A 243 -17.33 1.55 4.65
CA LEU A 243 -16.26 2.31 5.29
C LEU A 243 -15.20 2.68 4.24
N PRO A 244 -14.84 3.97 4.08
CA PRO A 244 -13.74 4.39 3.22
C PRO A 244 -12.45 3.67 3.58
N ALA A 245 -11.60 3.40 2.58
CA ALA A 245 -10.33 2.71 2.70
C ALA A 245 -9.40 3.24 3.82
N GLU A 246 -9.58 4.50 4.20
CA GLU A 246 -8.71 5.25 5.11
C GLU A 246 -9.36 5.56 6.47
N ASP A 247 -10.66 5.31 6.65
CA ASP A 247 -11.35 5.63 7.91
C ASP A 247 -11.19 4.52 8.96
N LEU A 248 -9.95 4.27 9.33
CA LEU A 248 -9.58 3.36 10.40
C LEU A 248 -10.15 3.81 11.75
N SER A 249 -10.33 5.12 11.94
CA SER A 249 -10.89 5.70 13.15
C SER A 249 -12.38 5.35 13.32
N GLY A 250 -13.17 5.45 12.26
CA GLY A 250 -14.56 5.02 12.20
C GLY A 250 -14.69 3.52 12.39
N ALA A 251 -13.82 2.73 11.75
CA ALA A 251 -13.78 1.28 11.90
C ALA A 251 -13.48 0.86 13.35
N VAL A 252 -12.52 1.50 14.03
CA VAL A 252 -12.23 1.25 15.46
C VAL A 252 -13.44 1.59 16.33
N ARG A 253 -14.09 2.74 16.10
CA ARG A 253 -15.30 3.12 16.84
C ARG A 253 -16.43 2.11 16.64
N GLN A 254 -16.62 1.64 15.42
CA GLN A 254 -17.64 0.64 15.10
C GLN A 254 -17.34 -0.69 15.79
N LEU A 255 -16.08 -1.16 15.73
CA LEU A 255 -15.65 -2.38 16.41
C LEU A 255 -15.89 -2.30 17.93
N LEU A 256 -15.50 -1.20 18.57
CA LEU A 256 -15.72 -0.98 20.00
C LEU A 256 -17.20 -0.97 20.37
N ALA A 257 -18.04 -0.33 19.55
CA ALA A 257 -19.49 -0.33 19.75
C ALA A 257 -20.08 -1.75 19.64
N LEU A 258 -19.63 -2.54 18.65
CA LEU A 258 -20.07 -3.93 18.47
C LEU A 258 -19.62 -4.84 19.62
N ALA A 259 -18.40 -4.65 20.11
CA ALA A 259 -17.86 -5.34 21.27
C ALA A 259 -18.39 -4.81 22.61
N ARG A 260 -19.12 -3.69 22.60
CA ARG A 260 -19.62 -3.01 23.81
C ARG A 260 -18.49 -2.69 24.80
N ARG A 261 -17.36 -2.21 24.27
CA ARG A 261 -16.17 -1.83 25.02
C ARG A 261 -15.84 -0.36 24.80
N ASP A 262 -15.24 0.27 25.81
CA ASP A 262 -14.66 1.59 25.68
C ASP A 262 -13.20 1.51 25.21
N LEU A 263 -12.74 2.51 24.45
CA LEU A 263 -11.37 2.56 23.98
C LEU A 263 -10.35 2.59 25.15
N SER A 264 -10.73 3.17 26.30
CA SER A 264 -9.87 3.21 27.49
C SER A 264 -9.62 1.84 28.14
N GLU A 265 -10.48 0.86 27.86
CA GLU A 265 -10.30 -0.52 28.32
C GLU A 265 -9.14 -1.20 27.58
N VAL A 266 -8.75 -0.73 26.39
CA VAL A 266 -7.65 -1.31 25.62
C VAL A 266 -6.34 -1.18 26.39
N GLU A 267 -5.70 -2.32 26.63
CA GLU A 267 -4.44 -2.44 27.36
C GLU A 267 -3.25 -2.68 26.45
N LEU A 268 -3.50 -3.18 25.24
CA LEU A 268 -2.49 -3.49 24.24
C LEU A 268 -3.04 -3.23 22.83
N VAL A 269 -2.22 -2.62 21.98
CA VAL A 269 -2.50 -2.48 20.55
C VAL A 269 -1.58 -3.43 19.78
N ALA A 270 -2.14 -4.41 19.06
CA ALA A 270 -1.39 -5.30 18.19
C ALA A 270 -1.53 -4.85 16.73
N ALA A 271 -0.45 -4.87 15.96
CA ALA A 271 -0.48 -4.46 14.56
C ALA A 271 0.36 -5.37 13.66
N ALA A 272 -0.17 -5.67 12.47
CA ALA A 272 0.57 -6.39 11.45
C ALA A 272 1.78 -5.55 10.96
N VAL A 273 2.99 -6.11 11.05
CA VAL A 273 4.24 -5.43 10.64
C VAL A 273 4.66 -5.73 9.20
N GLY A 274 3.83 -6.49 8.47
CA GLY A 274 4.18 -7.04 7.16
C GLY A 274 4.75 -8.46 7.26
N PRO A 275 5.13 -9.07 6.12
CA PRO A 275 5.16 -8.48 4.78
C PRO A 275 3.77 -8.26 4.16
N GLY A 276 3.67 -7.36 3.17
CA GLY A 276 2.43 -7.01 2.51
C GLY A 276 2.52 -5.70 1.73
N SER A 277 1.37 -5.08 1.43
CA SER A 277 1.31 -3.76 0.80
C SER A 277 2.09 -2.74 1.62
N PHE A 278 3.04 -2.04 0.98
CA PHE A 278 3.86 -1.05 1.65
C PHE A 278 3.04 0.11 2.23
N THR A 279 2.06 0.58 1.46
CA THR A 279 1.11 1.61 1.91
C THR A 279 0.26 1.06 3.05
N GLY A 280 -0.29 -0.13 2.87
CA GLY A 280 -1.11 -0.81 3.85
C GLY A 280 -0.43 -0.95 5.21
N VAL A 281 0.77 -1.53 5.25
CA VAL A 281 1.57 -1.71 6.49
C VAL A 281 1.84 -0.37 7.18
N LYS A 282 2.17 0.69 6.43
CA LYS A 282 2.44 2.01 7.01
C LYS A 282 1.21 2.63 7.65
N VAL A 283 0.04 2.53 7.00
CA VAL A 283 -1.23 3.04 7.54
C VAL A 283 -1.54 2.37 8.88
N GLY A 284 -1.49 1.04 8.92
CA GLY A 284 -1.76 0.26 10.14
C GLY A 284 -0.79 0.58 11.27
N LEU A 285 0.52 0.62 10.99
CA LEU A 285 1.53 0.93 12.00
C LEU A 285 1.45 2.38 12.50
N ALA A 286 1.14 3.34 11.62
CA ALA A 286 0.95 4.73 12.03
C ALA A 286 -0.25 4.88 12.96
N ALA A 287 -1.38 4.25 12.62
CA ALA A 287 -2.58 4.28 13.44
C ALA A 287 -2.41 3.54 14.77
N ALA A 288 -1.78 2.36 14.75
CA ALA A 288 -1.48 1.60 15.97
C ALA A 288 -0.61 2.41 16.94
N LYS A 289 0.43 3.09 16.43
CA LYS A 289 1.28 3.97 17.23
C LYS A 289 0.52 5.17 17.77
N ALA A 290 -0.32 5.80 16.95
CA ALA A 290 -1.11 6.96 17.38
C ALA A 290 -2.10 6.57 18.49
N LEU A 291 -2.83 5.46 18.35
CA LEU A 291 -3.77 4.94 19.35
C LEU A 291 -3.04 4.57 20.64
N ALA A 292 -1.96 3.80 20.55
CA ALA A 292 -1.19 3.39 21.71
C ALA A 292 -0.56 4.58 22.45
N TYR A 293 -0.05 5.58 21.71
CA TYR A 293 0.46 6.82 22.29
C TYR A 293 -0.64 7.58 23.05
N ALA A 294 -1.83 7.73 22.45
CA ALA A 294 -2.95 8.42 23.07
C ALA A 294 -3.45 7.70 24.35
N LEU A 295 -3.38 6.37 24.38
CA LEU A 295 -3.82 5.56 25.52
C LEU A 295 -2.73 5.32 26.57
N GLY A 296 -1.47 5.67 26.29
CA GLY A 296 -0.33 5.31 27.14
C GLY A 296 -0.12 3.80 27.23
N ARG A 297 -0.40 3.05 26.15
CA ARG A 297 -0.35 1.58 26.09
C ARG A 297 0.78 1.08 25.19
N PRO A 298 1.27 -0.15 25.41
CA PRO A 298 2.24 -0.79 24.52
C PRO A 298 1.66 -1.12 23.13
N VAL A 299 2.57 -1.26 22.15
CA VAL A 299 2.28 -1.81 20.83
C VAL A 299 3.00 -3.14 20.65
N LEU A 300 2.30 -4.17 20.19
CA LEU A 300 2.88 -5.44 19.77
C LEU A 300 2.87 -5.54 18.24
N GLY A 301 4.05 -5.74 17.65
CA GLY A 301 4.17 -6.03 16.22
C GLY A 301 4.01 -7.52 15.95
N VAL A 302 3.13 -7.90 15.03
CA VAL A 302 2.89 -9.30 14.63
C VAL A 302 3.14 -9.44 13.14
N SER A 303 3.83 -10.50 12.70
CA SER A 303 4.07 -10.73 11.27
C SER A 303 2.75 -11.06 10.56
N THR A 304 2.52 -10.45 9.40
CA THR A 304 1.37 -10.76 8.55
C THR A 304 1.30 -12.24 8.19
N LEU A 305 2.45 -12.88 7.94
CA LEU A 305 2.48 -14.32 7.64
C LEU A 305 1.98 -15.15 8.82
N ASP A 306 2.27 -14.74 10.07
CA ASP A 306 1.85 -15.46 11.27
C ASP A 306 0.36 -15.24 11.55
N VAL A 307 -0.15 -14.02 11.31
CA VAL A 307 -1.58 -13.69 11.40
C VAL A 307 -2.39 -14.57 10.45
N LEU A 308 -1.98 -14.65 9.18
CA LEU A 308 -2.64 -15.48 8.18
C LEU A 308 -2.50 -16.98 8.49
N ALA A 309 -1.36 -17.39 9.04
CA ALA A 309 -1.14 -18.77 9.44
C ALA A 309 -2.08 -19.20 10.58
N ALA A 310 -2.28 -18.35 11.58
CA ALA A 310 -3.16 -18.66 12.71
C ALA A 310 -4.59 -18.96 12.23
N GLY A 311 -5.13 -18.14 11.31
CA GLY A 311 -6.43 -18.41 10.70
C GLY A 311 -6.45 -19.68 9.85
N ALA A 312 -5.36 -20.01 9.19
CA ALA A 312 -5.26 -21.23 8.39
C ALA A 312 -5.13 -22.51 9.22
N LEU A 313 -4.39 -22.45 10.33
CA LEU A 313 -4.18 -23.55 11.27
C LEU A 313 -5.43 -23.89 12.09
N ALA A 314 -6.36 -22.94 12.23
CA ALA A 314 -7.66 -23.20 12.83
C ALA A 314 -8.53 -24.18 12.00
N GLU A 315 -8.25 -24.31 10.70
CA GLU A 315 -9.05 -25.13 9.77
C GLU A 315 -8.27 -26.34 9.23
N ALA A 316 -6.94 -26.41 9.43
CA ALA A 316 -6.08 -27.45 8.92
C ALA A 316 -4.82 -27.69 9.80
N PRO A 317 -4.25 -28.91 9.84
CA PRO A 317 -3.11 -29.24 10.69
C PRO A 317 -1.77 -28.61 10.27
N ALA A 318 -1.73 -28.01 9.08
CA ALA A 318 -0.57 -27.30 8.55
C ALA A 318 -1.06 -26.15 7.66
N ALA A 319 -0.26 -25.10 7.55
CA ALA A 319 -0.58 -23.94 6.74
C ALA A 319 0.51 -23.60 5.73
N LEU A 320 0.10 -23.16 4.54
CA LEU A 320 0.94 -22.54 3.54
C LEU A 320 0.45 -21.10 3.33
N VAL A 321 1.27 -20.13 3.74
CA VAL A 321 0.93 -18.72 3.66
C VAL A 321 1.78 -18.06 2.59
N LEU A 322 1.13 -17.37 1.66
CA LEU A 322 1.78 -16.66 0.56
C LEU A 322 1.18 -15.26 0.41
N VAL A 323 2.01 -14.24 0.56
CA VAL A 323 1.64 -12.83 0.35
C VAL A 323 2.33 -12.32 -0.91
N ASP A 324 1.57 -11.67 -1.79
CA ASP A 324 2.09 -11.10 -3.03
C ASP A 324 3.21 -10.09 -2.74
N ALA A 325 4.40 -10.32 -3.29
CA ALA A 325 5.55 -9.40 -3.22
C ALA A 325 5.68 -8.53 -4.48
N LYS A 326 4.72 -8.64 -5.40
CA LYS A 326 4.70 -8.06 -6.75
C LYS A 326 5.76 -8.68 -7.67
N ARG A 327 5.68 -8.37 -8.97
CA ARG A 327 6.66 -8.77 -10.00
C ARG A 327 6.93 -10.28 -10.11
N GLY A 328 5.91 -11.10 -9.89
CA GLY A 328 6.07 -12.56 -9.96
C GLY A 328 6.63 -13.19 -8.67
N GLU A 329 6.88 -12.39 -7.64
CA GLU A 329 7.47 -12.85 -6.37
C GLU A 329 6.41 -12.94 -5.26
N VAL A 330 6.71 -13.74 -4.25
CA VAL A 330 5.88 -13.88 -3.03
C VAL A 330 6.76 -13.89 -1.79
N PHE A 331 6.22 -13.35 -0.70
CA PHE A 331 6.65 -13.70 0.65
C PHE A 331 5.92 -14.97 1.06
N GLY A 332 6.66 -16.01 1.44
CA GLY A 332 6.09 -17.31 1.76
C GLY A 332 6.60 -17.92 3.05
N ALA A 333 5.72 -18.60 3.76
CA ALA A 333 6.06 -19.44 4.92
C ALA A 333 5.13 -20.65 5.01
N ALA A 334 5.63 -21.73 5.58
CA ALA A 334 4.88 -22.92 5.90
C ALA A 334 4.87 -23.12 7.42
N TYR A 335 3.76 -23.61 7.95
CA TYR A 335 3.53 -23.78 9.38
C TYR A 335 3.04 -25.20 9.64
N GLY A 336 3.48 -25.78 10.75
CA GLY A 336 2.97 -27.05 11.25
C GLY A 336 1.84 -26.83 12.26
N PRO A 337 1.48 -27.85 13.04
CA PRO A 337 0.48 -27.72 14.10
C PRO A 337 0.94 -26.85 15.28
N ASP A 338 2.24 -26.57 15.38
CA ASP A 338 2.79 -25.58 16.29
C ASP A 338 2.77 -24.19 15.57
N PRO A 339 2.34 -23.10 16.24
CA PRO A 339 2.32 -21.74 15.66
C PRO A 339 3.69 -21.24 15.16
N ASP A 340 4.76 -21.92 15.52
CA ASP A 340 6.11 -21.66 15.06
C ASP A 340 6.31 -22.07 13.58
N PRO A 341 6.74 -21.17 12.68
CA PRO A 341 6.89 -21.52 11.26
C PRO A 341 7.95 -22.59 11.04
N LEU A 342 7.75 -23.45 10.06
CA LEU A 342 8.61 -24.61 9.82
C LEU A 342 10.00 -24.18 9.35
N PRO A 343 11.08 -24.78 9.89
CA PRO A 343 12.41 -24.55 9.36
C PRO A 343 12.50 -25.14 7.96
N LEU A 344 12.80 -24.29 6.98
CA LEU A 344 13.37 -24.74 5.72
C LEU A 344 14.83 -25.07 5.99
N ALA A 345 15.18 -26.35 5.92
CA ALA A 345 16.50 -26.84 6.30
C ALA A 345 17.65 -25.97 5.74
N ASP A 346 18.41 -25.37 6.65
CA ASP A 346 19.82 -24.94 6.49
C ASP A 346 20.22 -24.01 5.33
N ARG A 347 19.44 -22.97 5.03
CA ARG A 347 20.02 -21.74 4.44
C ARG A 347 19.51 -20.48 5.13
N ALA A 348 20.33 -19.95 6.03
CA ALA A 348 20.26 -18.61 6.63
C ALA A 348 19.20 -18.32 7.71
N GLY A 349 18.68 -19.32 8.41
CA GLY A 349 17.99 -19.10 9.70
C GLY A 349 16.73 -18.22 9.65
N LEU A 350 16.14 -18.04 8.47
CA LEU A 350 14.87 -17.34 8.29
C LEU A 350 13.83 -18.38 7.86
N ARG A 351 12.81 -18.58 8.70
CA ARG A 351 11.65 -19.47 8.45
C ARG A 351 10.70 -18.95 7.34
N ARG A 352 11.09 -17.88 6.64
CA ARG A 352 10.30 -17.11 5.67
C ARG A 352 11.14 -16.87 4.42
N VAL A 353 10.58 -17.13 3.24
CA VAL A 353 11.27 -17.00 1.94
C VAL A 353 10.65 -15.89 1.12
N VAL A 354 11.48 -15.23 0.32
CA VAL A 354 11.02 -14.30 -0.71
C VAL A 354 11.66 -14.69 -2.03
N GLY A 355 10.87 -14.67 -3.09
CA GLY A 355 11.37 -14.95 -4.44
C GLY A 355 10.24 -15.35 -5.39
N PRO A 356 10.59 -15.83 -6.59
CA PRO A 356 9.61 -16.23 -7.59
C PRO A 356 8.60 -17.22 -7.02
N ALA A 357 7.31 -16.98 -7.26
CA ALA A 357 6.22 -17.73 -6.65
C ALA A 357 6.38 -19.25 -6.80
N ARG A 358 6.76 -19.69 -8.00
CA ARG A 358 7.02 -21.10 -8.33
C ARG A 358 8.08 -21.73 -7.44
N ASP A 359 9.20 -21.04 -7.22
CA ASP A 359 10.33 -21.59 -6.47
C ASP A 359 10.01 -21.61 -4.98
N VAL A 360 9.37 -20.56 -4.47
CA VAL A 360 8.92 -20.47 -3.08
C VAL A 360 7.90 -21.57 -2.75
N VAL A 361 6.86 -21.73 -3.57
CA VAL A 361 5.82 -22.75 -3.36
C VAL A 361 6.41 -24.16 -3.33
N ARG A 362 7.32 -24.47 -4.25
CA ARG A 362 8.00 -25.78 -4.29
C ARG A 362 8.86 -26.02 -3.06
N SER A 363 9.62 -25.02 -2.65
CA SER A 363 10.47 -25.10 -1.46
C SER A 363 9.65 -25.33 -0.19
N LEU A 364 8.54 -24.61 -0.04
CA LEU A 364 7.65 -24.73 1.12
C LEU A 364 6.89 -26.06 1.13
N ALA A 365 6.45 -26.54 -0.03
CA ALA A 365 5.84 -27.86 -0.16
C ALA A 365 6.80 -28.99 0.22
N ALA A 366 8.10 -28.86 -0.09
CA ALA A 366 9.11 -29.81 0.37
C ALA A 366 9.20 -29.83 1.91
N ALA A 367 9.19 -28.66 2.56
CA ALA A 367 9.17 -28.59 4.03
C ALA A 367 7.92 -29.23 4.64
N LEU A 368 6.75 -29.04 4.03
CA LEU A 368 5.51 -29.69 4.48
C LEU A 368 5.56 -31.23 4.38
N ARG A 369 6.34 -31.80 3.43
CA ARG A 369 6.52 -33.26 3.34
C ARG A 369 7.25 -33.85 4.54
N GLU A 370 8.11 -33.06 5.17
CA GLU A 370 8.99 -33.50 6.25
C GLU A 370 8.33 -33.36 7.63
N LEU A 371 7.08 -32.87 7.69
CA LEU A 371 6.31 -32.75 8.93
C LEU A 371 6.04 -34.12 9.58
N PRO A 372 6.42 -34.32 10.86
CA PRO A 372 6.01 -35.50 11.62
C PRO A 372 4.54 -35.39 12.06
N PRO A 373 3.82 -36.52 12.27
CA PRO A 373 4.27 -37.92 12.06
C PRO A 373 4.15 -38.39 10.60
N ALA A 374 3.46 -37.64 9.74
CA ALA A 374 3.30 -37.88 8.31
C ALA A 374 2.95 -36.55 7.62
N PRO A 375 3.21 -36.41 6.30
CA PRO A 375 2.79 -35.23 5.55
C PRO A 375 1.29 -34.97 5.72
N PRO A 376 0.88 -33.69 5.86
CA PRO A 376 -0.50 -33.34 6.09
C PRO A 376 -1.38 -33.74 4.89
N SER A 377 -2.48 -34.45 5.14
CA SER A 377 -3.48 -34.77 4.11
C SER A 377 -4.31 -33.55 3.70
N VAL A 378 -4.30 -32.49 4.52
CA VAL A 378 -4.99 -31.22 4.29
C VAL A 378 -4.06 -30.09 4.69
N VAL A 379 -3.89 -29.11 3.80
CA VAL A 379 -3.12 -27.89 4.07
C VAL A 379 -4.04 -26.68 3.95
N GLY A 380 -4.06 -25.86 5.01
CA GLY A 380 -4.71 -24.57 5.01
C GLY A 380 -3.89 -23.59 4.18
N VAL A 381 -4.50 -22.93 3.20
CA VAL A 381 -3.78 -22.00 2.33
C VAL A 381 -4.34 -20.61 2.52
N ALA A 382 -3.47 -19.61 2.75
CA ALA A 382 -3.85 -18.23 3.03
C ALA A 382 -2.95 -17.19 2.34
N GLY A 383 -3.48 -15.97 2.21
CA GLY A 383 -2.78 -14.80 1.67
C GLY A 383 -3.02 -14.50 0.19
N SER A 384 -2.75 -13.25 -0.22
CA SER A 384 -3.00 -12.75 -1.59
C SER A 384 -2.18 -13.48 -2.64
N GLY A 385 -0.94 -13.84 -2.33
CA GLY A 385 -0.07 -14.60 -3.23
C GLY A 385 -0.62 -16.00 -3.52
N ALA A 386 -1.25 -16.64 -2.53
CA ALA A 386 -1.86 -17.95 -2.75
C ALA A 386 -3.05 -17.88 -3.71
N ARG A 387 -3.83 -16.79 -3.68
CA ARG A 387 -4.92 -16.54 -4.64
C ARG A 387 -4.38 -16.28 -6.04
N LEU A 388 -3.37 -15.40 -6.13
CA LEU A 388 -2.76 -15.01 -7.40
C LEU A 388 -2.10 -16.19 -8.13
N TYR A 389 -1.42 -17.07 -7.39
CA TYR A 389 -0.71 -18.23 -7.93
C TYR A 389 -1.43 -19.57 -7.67
N ARG A 390 -2.77 -19.54 -7.60
CA ARG A 390 -3.61 -20.69 -7.23
C ARG A 390 -3.32 -21.98 -8.01
N GLU A 391 -3.01 -21.88 -9.30
CA GLU A 391 -2.75 -23.05 -10.15
C GLU A 391 -1.40 -23.71 -9.84
N GLU A 392 -0.38 -22.91 -9.50
CA GLU A 392 0.93 -23.44 -9.09
C GLU A 392 0.85 -24.06 -7.69
N VAL A 393 0.11 -23.42 -6.78
CA VAL A 393 -0.16 -23.96 -5.44
C VAL A 393 -0.91 -25.29 -5.52
N SER A 394 -2.01 -25.34 -6.29
CA SER A 394 -2.83 -26.57 -6.42
C SER A 394 -2.02 -27.73 -6.98
N ARG A 395 -1.31 -27.52 -8.11
CA ARG A 395 -0.45 -28.56 -8.71
C ARG A 395 0.64 -29.05 -7.76
N THR A 396 1.19 -28.16 -6.94
CA THR A 396 2.24 -28.54 -5.98
C THR A 396 1.68 -29.35 -4.82
N LEU A 397 0.52 -28.97 -4.27
CA LEU A 397 -0.15 -29.70 -3.18
C LEU A 397 -0.72 -31.05 -3.65
N GLU A 398 -1.24 -31.14 -4.87
CA GLU A 398 -1.60 -32.42 -5.51
C GLU A 398 -0.40 -33.36 -5.57
N GLY A 399 0.78 -32.85 -5.91
CA GLY A 399 2.04 -33.59 -5.87
C GLY A 399 2.51 -33.97 -4.45
N LEU A 400 1.91 -33.42 -3.40
CA LEU A 400 2.09 -33.87 -2.00
C LEU A 400 1.07 -34.93 -1.59
N GLY A 401 0.01 -35.15 -2.37
CA GLY A 401 -1.17 -35.91 -1.95
C GLY A 401 -2.02 -35.17 -0.91
N ALA A 402 -1.92 -33.84 -0.82
CA ALA A 402 -2.62 -33.01 0.16
C ALA A 402 -3.77 -32.24 -0.49
N ALA A 403 -4.94 -32.22 0.16
CA ALA A 403 -6.09 -31.44 -0.25
C ALA A 403 -6.00 -29.98 0.24
N TRP A 404 -6.63 -29.09 -0.52
CA TRP A 404 -6.71 -27.66 -0.18
C TRP A 404 -7.92 -27.39 0.75
N ALA A 405 -7.67 -27.03 2.01
CA ALA A 405 -8.69 -26.37 2.85
C ALA A 405 -8.68 -24.86 2.57
N ARG A 406 -9.73 -24.34 1.93
CA ARG A 406 -9.89 -22.88 1.75
C ARG A 406 -10.12 -22.23 3.10
N THR A 407 -9.23 -21.32 3.49
CA THR A 407 -9.38 -20.54 4.72
C THR A 407 -9.96 -19.16 4.38
N GLY A 408 -10.97 -18.75 5.15
CA GLY A 408 -11.99 -17.76 4.78
C GLY A 408 -11.59 -16.29 4.78
N CYS A 409 -10.57 -15.89 4.00
CA CYS A 409 -10.35 -14.47 3.67
C CYS A 409 -10.87 -14.08 2.26
N ALA A 410 -11.72 -14.91 1.65
CA ALA A 410 -12.47 -14.57 0.45
C ALA A 410 -13.81 -15.31 0.45
N ALA A 411 -14.82 -14.71 1.09
CA ALA A 411 -16.20 -15.01 0.77
C ALA A 411 -16.56 -14.35 -0.56
N SER A 412 -16.04 -14.90 -1.66
CA SER A 412 -16.63 -14.74 -3.00
C SER A 412 -16.08 -15.83 -3.92
N GLY A 413 -16.92 -16.82 -4.22
CA GLY A 413 -16.64 -17.77 -5.30
C GLY A 413 -16.99 -19.23 -4.96
N GLY A 414 -18.27 -19.55 -5.11
CA GLY A 414 -18.90 -20.82 -5.57
C GLY A 414 -18.36 -22.19 -5.12
N PRO A 415 -19.22 -23.23 -5.12
CA PRO A 415 -18.81 -24.59 -4.78
C PRO A 415 -17.81 -25.14 -5.82
N VAL A 416 -16.84 -25.91 -5.32
CA VAL A 416 -15.88 -26.68 -6.12
C VAL A 416 -16.62 -27.82 -6.84
N PRO A 417 -16.41 -28.07 -8.16
CA PRO A 417 -16.78 -29.35 -8.74
C PRO A 417 -15.78 -30.42 -8.29
N ALA A 418 -16.27 -31.51 -7.72
CA ALA A 418 -15.49 -32.71 -7.41
C ALA A 418 -15.21 -33.54 -8.69
N PRO A 419 -14.31 -34.54 -8.66
CA PRO A 419 -13.20 -34.82 -7.74
C PRO A 419 -11.81 -34.59 -8.36
#